data_AF-A0A5C8VMC4-F1
#
_entry.id   AF-A0A5C8VMC4-F1
#
_cell.length_a   1.000
_cell.length_b   1.000
_cell.length_c   1.000
_cell.angle_alpha   90.00
_cell.angle_beta   90.00
_cell.angle_gamma   90.00
#
_symmetry.space_group_name_H-M   'P 1'
#
loop_
_entity.id
_entity.type
_entity.pdbx_description
1 polymer ?
#
loop_
_entity_poly.entity_id
_entity_poly.type
_entity_poly.pdbx_seq_one_letter_code
_entity_poly.pdbx_strand_id
1 'polypeptide(L)'
;MADDTPHADGVARRIAENVYAAFCRQATMPAHPLEEQTILARLVEAIRPQVGTGSPGALVEAANAALSAWEQRDPEIRGPRVVAVNPIDGAVTVG
;
A
#
# COMPACT_ATOMS: atom_id res chain seq x y z
N MET A 1 0.34 15.71 24.46
CA MET A 1 0.73 15.42 23.06
C MET A 1 0.25 14.03 22.73
N ALA A 2 -1.01 13.88 22.32
CA ALA A 2 -1.61 12.60 21.97
C ALA A 2 -2.96 12.88 21.29
N ASP A 3 -2.97 13.07 19.96
CA ASP A 3 -4.21 13.02 19.17
C ASP A 3 -4.00 12.81 17.64
N ASP A 4 -2.80 12.51 17.15
CA ASP A 4 -2.56 12.29 15.70
C ASP A 4 -2.70 10.83 15.25
N THR A 5 -2.74 9.89 16.21
CA THR A 5 -2.74 8.44 15.94
C THR A 5 -3.96 7.92 15.18
N PRO A 6 -5.23 8.29 15.51
CA PRO A 6 -6.38 7.74 14.78
C PRO A 6 -6.50 8.30 13.34
N HIS A 7 -5.99 9.50 13.09
CA HIS A 7 -5.98 10.09 11.76
C HIS A 7 -4.92 9.43 10.86
N ALA A 8 -3.72 9.20 11.39
CA ALA A 8 -2.64 8.55 10.66
C ALA A 8 -2.99 7.11 10.24
N ASP A 9 -3.62 6.33 11.12
CA ASP A 9 -4.10 4.98 10.80
C ASP A 9 -5.18 4.98 9.71
N GLY A 10 -6.12 5.93 9.74
CA GLY A 10 -7.16 6.07 8.73
C GLY A 10 -6.60 6.41 7.35
N VAL A 11 -5.64 7.34 7.29
CA VAL A 11 -4.96 7.71 6.04
C VAL A 11 -4.12 6.56 5.50
N ALA A 12 -3.35 5.88 6.37
CA ALA A 12 -2.53 4.73 5.97
C ALA A 12 -3.39 3.61 5.38
N ARG A 13 -4.54 3.31 6.02
CA ARG A 13 -5.51 2.33 5.53
C ARG A 13 -6.06 2.70 4.16
N ARG A 14 -6.47 3.95 3.97
CA ARG A 14 -6.99 4.42 2.68
C ARG A 14 -5.95 4.29 1.56
N ILE A 15 -4.70 4.66 1.82
CA ILE A 15 -3.61 4.52 0.83
C ILE A 15 -3.38 3.05 0.53
N ALA A 16 -3.31 2.18 1.55
CA ALA A 16 -3.13 0.74 1.37
C ALA A 16 -4.23 0.11 0.50
N GLU A 17 -5.50 0.45 0.77
CA GLU A 17 -6.66 -0.01 -0.01
C GLU A 17 -6.56 0.44 -1.47
N ASN A 18 -6.17 1.69 -1.72
CA ASN A 18 -5.98 2.22 -3.07
C ASN A 18 -4.77 1.60 -3.79
N VAL A 19 -3.66 1.34 -3.09
CA VAL A 19 -2.50 0.61 -3.63
C VAL A 19 -2.93 -0.78 -4.07
N TYR A 20 -3.61 -1.53 -3.19
CA TYR A 20 -4.09 -2.86 -3.51
C TYR A 20 -5.05 -2.87 -4.69
N ALA A 21 -6.04 -1.96 -4.70
CA ALA A 21 -7.00 -1.87 -5.80
C ALA A 21 -6.33 -1.50 -7.14
N ALA A 22 -5.33 -0.60 -7.12
CA ALA A 22 -4.58 -0.24 -8.32
C ALA A 22 -3.70 -1.40 -8.81
N PHE A 23 -3.04 -2.11 -7.89
CA PHE A 23 -2.25 -3.31 -8.18
C PHE A 23 -3.12 -4.39 -8.83
N CYS A 24 -4.24 -4.78 -8.20
CA CYS A 24 -5.12 -5.83 -8.69
C CYS A 24 -5.76 -5.53 -10.05
N ARG A 25 -5.92 -4.26 -10.44
CA ARG A 25 -6.42 -3.91 -11.78
C ARG A 25 -5.46 -4.29 -12.92
N GLN A 26 -4.17 -4.38 -12.64
CA GLN A 26 -3.14 -4.64 -13.65
C GLN A 26 -2.31 -5.90 -13.37
N ALA A 27 -2.34 -6.39 -12.14
CA ALA A 27 -1.63 -7.60 -11.75
C ALA A 27 -2.25 -8.84 -12.40
N THR A 28 -1.40 -9.79 -12.75
CA THR A 28 -1.84 -11.15 -13.08
C THR A 28 -1.79 -11.93 -11.78
N MET A 29 -2.94 -12.26 -11.21
CA MET A 29 -3.01 -13.04 -9.96
C MET A 29 -4.27 -13.92 -9.90
N PRO A 30 -4.20 -15.10 -9.25
CA PRO A 30 -5.39 -15.89 -8.94
C PRO A 30 -6.28 -15.16 -7.93
N ALA A 31 -7.60 -15.25 -8.11
CA ALA A 31 -8.58 -14.60 -7.24
C ALA A 31 -8.67 -15.31 -5.88
N HIS A 32 -7.71 -15.05 -4.98
CA HIS A 32 -7.70 -15.62 -3.63
C HIS A 32 -8.05 -14.56 -2.56
N PRO A 33 -9.29 -14.56 -2.01
CA PRO A 33 -9.73 -13.56 -1.04
C PRO A 33 -9.02 -13.65 0.33
N LEU A 34 -8.31 -14.74 0.63
CA LEU A 34 -7.57 -14.90 1.89
C LEU A 34 -6.27 -14.08 1.93
N GLU A 35 -5.71 -13.76 0.76
CA GLU A 35 -4.47 -13.01 0.62
C GLU A 35 -4.70 -11.50 0.81
N GLU A 36 -5.88 -11.00 0.42
CA GLU A 36 -6.26 -9.58 0.45
C GLU A 36 -6.07 -8.95 1.84
N GLN A 37 -6.63 -9.56 2.90
CA GLN A 37 -6.51 -9.01 4.25
C GLN A 37 -5.07 -9.01 4.75
N THR A 38 -4.28 -10.00 4.34
CA THR A 38 -2.87 -10.12 4.75
C THR A 38 -2.04 -9.03 4.09
N ILE A 39 -2.19 -8.81 2.78
CA ILE A 39 -1.45 -7.75 2.08
C ILE A 39 -1.89 -6.36 2.53
N LEU A 40 -3.18 -6.13 2.75
CA LEU A 40 -3.69 -4.84 3.25
C LEU A 40 -3.09 -4.52 4.62
N ALA A 41 -3.05 -5.48 5.55
CA ALA A 41 -2.42 -5.28 6.86
C ALA A 41 -0.93 -4.90 6.72
N ARG A 42 -0.19 -5.60 5.87
CA ARG A 42 1.24 -5.34 5.62
C ARG A 42 1.48 -3.97 4.98
N LEU A 43 0.63 -3.56 4.04
CA LEU A 43 0.69 -2.24 3.43
C LEU A 43 0.44 -1.15 4.47
N VAL A 44 -0.58 -1.31 5.33
CA VAL A 44 -0.86 -0.35 6.41
C VAL A 44 0.33 -0.24 7.36
N GLU A 45 0.89 -1.36 7.81
CA GLU A 45 2.08 -1.36 8.69
C GLU A 45 3.27 -0.61 8.08
N ALA A 46 3.50 -0.78 6.76
CA ALA A 46 4.59 -0.11 6.05
C ALA A 46 4.33 1.39 5.83
N ILE A 47 3.09 1.77 5.52
CA ILE A 47 2.70 3.15 5.17
C ILE A 47 2.54 4.02 6.42
N ARG A 48 1.97 3.48 7.50
CA ARG A 48 1.67 4.19 8.76
C ARG A 48 2.81 5.09 9.28
N PRO A 49 4.07 4.65 9.36
CA PRO A 49 5.16 5.50 9.86
C PRO A 49 5.50 6.70 8.96
N GLN A 50 5.06 6.68 7.70
CA GLN A 50 5.33 7.73 6.72
C GLN A 50 4.19 8.75 6.62
N VAL A 51 3.03 8.49 7.23
CA VAL A 51 1.89 9.41 7.21
C VAL A 51 2.20 10.62 8.09
N GLY A 52 2.13 11.82 7.52
CA GLY A 52 2.34 13.09 8.21
C GLY A 52 3.81 13.49 8.44
N THR A 53 4.75 12.55 8.29
CA THR A 53 6.18 12.76 8.51
C THR A 53 7.05 12.48 7.27
N GLY A 54 6.57 11.62 6.37
CA GLY A 54 7.29 11.17 5.18
C GLY A 54 6.99 12.02 3.94
N SER A 55 8.00 12.15 3.08
CA SER A 55 7.82 12.68 1.73
C SER A 55 6.93 11.74 0.89
N PRO A 56 6.26 12.23 -0.17
CA PRO A 56 5.49 11.37 -1.08
C PRO A 56 6.30 10.18 -1.62
N GLY A 57 7.60 10.37 -1.87
CA GLY A 57 8.50 9.27 -2.26
C GLY A 57 8.69 8.19 -1.19
N ALA A 58 8.68 8.54 0.09
CA ALA A 58 8.81 7.55 1.18
C ALA A 58 7.56 6.65 1.29
N LEU A 59 6.38 7.20 0.99
CA LEU A 59 5.14 6.41 0.88
C LEU A 59 5.21 5.42 -0.29
N VAL A 60 5.72 5.88 -1.44
CA VAL A 60 5.92 5.03 -2.63
C VAL A 60 6.89 3.88 -2.31
N GLU A 61 8.05 4.18 -1.72
CA GLU A 61 9.05 3.17 -1.36
C GLU A 61 8.48 2.15 -0.35
N ALA A 62 7.77 2.61 0.68
CA ALA A 62 7.15 1.74 1.68
C ALA A 62 6.11 0.81 1.06
N ALA A 63 5.25 1.33 0.17
CA ALA A 63 4.25 0.53 -0.53
C ALA A 63 4.90 -0.51 -1.46
N ASN A 64 5.90 -0.11 -2.24
CA ASN A 64 6.62 -1.01 -3.14
C ASN A 64 7.41 -2.10 -2.40
N ALA A 65 7.94 -1.79 -1.21
CA ALA A 65 8.60 -2.77 -0.37
C ALA A 65 7.62 -3.86 0.11
N ALA A 66 6.42 -3.48 0.56
CA ALA A 66 5.38 -4.41 0.96
C ALA A 66 4.89 -5.28 -0.22
N LEU A 67 4.68 -4.68 -1.40
CA LEU A 67 4.32 -5.42 -2.61
C LEU A 67 5.43 -6.40 -3.03
N SER A 68 6.69 -5.97 -2.99
CA SER A 68 7.82 -6.84 -3.32
C SER A 68 7.97 -8.01 -2.35
N ALA A 69 7.71 -7.80 -1.05
CA ALA A 69 7.69 -8.86 -0.06
C ALA A 69 6.56 -9.87 -0.31
N TRP A 70 5.41 -9.41 -0.80
CA TRP A 70 4.30 -10.28 -1.18
C TRP A 70 4.63 -11.13 -2.39
N GLU A 71 5.14 -10.51 -3.46
CA GLU A 71 5.58 -11.20 -4.68
C GLU A 71 6.76 -12.17 -4.47
N GLN A 72 7.57 -11.96 -3.43
CA GLN A 72 8.61 -12.92 -3.02
C GLN A 72 8.02 -14.13 -2.31
N ARG A 73 6.90 -13.96 -1.60
CA ARG A 73 6.19 -15.06 -0.92
C ARG A 73 5.36 -15.88 -1.88
N ASP A 74 4.77 -15.22 -2.87
CA ASP A 74 3.96 -15.87 -3.90
C ASP A 74 4.50 -15.53 -5.31
N PRO A 75 5.21 -16.47 -5.96
CA PRO A 75 5.79 -16.25 -7.28
C PRO A 75 4.75 -16.17 -8.40
N GLU A 76 3.50 -16.61 -8.17
CA GLU A 76 2.40 -16.50 -9.13
C GLU A 76 1.82 -15.08 -9.15
N ILE A 77 2.14 -14.26 -8.14
CA ILE A 77 1.73 -12.87 -8.04
C ILE A 77 2.81 -11.98 -8.65
N ARG A 78 2.43 -11.28 -9.71
CA ARG A 78 3.22 -10.23 -10.35
C ARG A 78 2.32 -9.08 -10.74
N GLY A 79 2.72 -7.87 -10.39
CA GLY A 79 1.94 -6.68 -10.74
C GLY A 79 2.76 -5.41 -10.88
N PRO A 80 2.07 -4.29 -11.12
CA PRO A 80 2.72 -3.01 -11.36
C PRO A 80 3.35 -2.46 -10.08
N ARG A 81 4.22 -1.45 -10.23
CA ARG A 81 4.79 -0.73 -9.08
C ARG A 81 4.04 0.56 -8.85
N VAL A 82 4.02 1.00 -7.60
CA VAL A 82 3.53 2.33 -7.24
C VAL A 82 4.51 3.36 -7.79
N VAL A 83 4.01 4.32 -8.56
CA VAL A 83 4.79 5.42 -9.15
C VAL A 83 4.56 6.71 -8.36
N ALA A 84 3.33 6.93 -7.90
CA ALA A 84 2.97 8.12 -7.15
C ALA A 84 1.88 7.81 -6.12
N VAL A 85 1.97 8.47 -4.98
CA VAL A 85 0.93 8.50 -3.94
C VAL A 85 0.65 9.97 -3.60
N ASN A 86 -0.62 10.35 -3.63
CA ASN A 86 -1.08 11.63 -3.11
C ASN A 86 -1.51 11.44 -1.64
N PRO A 87 -0.78 12.00 -0.66
CA PRO A 87 -1.08 11.81 0.76
C PRO A 87 -2.34 12.56 1.21
N ILE A 88 -2.86 13.50 0.42
CA ILE A 88 -4.02 14.33 0.80
C ILE A 88 -5.34 13.57 0.58
N ASP A 89 -5.51 12.98 -0.60
CA ASP A 89 -6.73 12.25 -0.99
C ASP A 89 -6.55 10.73 -1.02
N GLY A 90 -5.30 10.25 -0.90
CA GLY A 90 -4.92 8.84 -0.97
C GLY A 90 -4.84 8.30 -2.39
N ALA A 91 -4.85 9.13 -3.44
CA ALA A 91 -4.80 8.66 -4.82
C ALA A 91 -3.46 7.96 -5.12
N VAL A 92 -3.53 6.84 -5.84
CA VAL A 92 -2.37 6.01 -6.18
C VAL A 92 -2.29 5.84 -7.69
N THR A 93 -1.09 6.05 -8.24
CA THR A 93 -0.77 5.72 -9.63
C THR A 93 0.20 4.56 -9.66
N VAL A 94 -0.09 3.55 -10.47
CA VAL A 94 0.77 2.39 -10.71
C VAL A 94 1.18 2.32 -12.17
N GLY A 95 2.36 1.77 -12.44
CA GLY A 95 2.92 1.63 -13.79
C GLY A 95 4.19 0.81 -13.84
#